data_AF-A0A2G8T5L3-F1
#
_entry.id   AF-A0A2G8T5L3-F1
#
_cell.length_a   1.000
_cell.length_b   1.000
_cell.length_c   1.000
_cell.angle_alpha   90.00
_cell.angle_beta   90.00
_cell.angle_gamma   90.00
#
_symmetry.space_group_name_H-M   'P 1'
#
loop_
_entity.id
_entity.type
_entity.pdbx_description
1 polymer ?
#
loop_
_entity_poly.entity_id
_entity_poly.type
_entity_poly.pdbx_seq_one_letter_code
_entity_poly.pdbx_strand_id
1 'polypeptide(L)'
;MAAVLTAYGRALASQFSARIMLLSLVPLLLSVALWGALLYTGLQPVIDWVQVLFTDYNVFGASAGMLGMLGLGMLKTVAVPLMAMLLLLPLMILTSLLFMGLAAMPAIGRHVGTRQFAGLEMKQGGSLLGSLGLSLGSVLLFVLLWILTLPLYVFPPLALAAQVALWGWLTARVMSYDALAAYASFDERRALMHRHRWPLLAIGMVSGAAGALPGIVWVGGALISVVLFPFLAMLSIWIYLVIFIFTGLWFQYYCLQALRELRTGNVGNVQSPRP
;
A
#
# COMPACT_ATOMS: atom_id res chain seq x y z
N MET A 1 -4.57 -23.76 2.53
CA MET A 1 -3.31 -23.31 1.90
C MET A 1 -3.28 -23.51 0.38
N ALA A 2 -3.75 -24.64 -0.17
CA ALA A 2 -3.77 -24.87 -1.63
C ALA A 2 -4.41 -23.73 -2.44
N ALA A 3 -5.57 -23.22 -2.05
CA ALA A 3 -6.24 -22.10 -2.74
C ALA A 3 -5.40 -20.81 -2.79
N VAL A 4 -4.60 -20.54 -1.75
CA VAL A 4 -3.70 -19.38 -1.69
C VAL A 4 -2.57 -19.52 -2.71
N LEU A 5 -1.99 -20.72 -2.83
CA LEU A 5 -0.92 -21.03 -3.79
C LEU A 5 -1.44 -21.05 -5.24
N THR A 6 -2.65 -21.55 -5.47
CA THR A 6 -3.27 -21.50 -6.80
C THR A 6 -3.52 -20.06 -7.24
N ALA A 7 -3.99 -19.19 -6.33
CA ALA A 7 -4.16 -17.78 -6.60
C ALA A 7 -2.81 -17.07 -6.86
N TYR A 8 -1.75 -17.45 -6.14
CA TYR A 8 -0.38 -16.97 -6.36
C TYR A 8 0.10 -17.27 -7.78
N GLY A 9 -0.02 -18.53 -8.22
CA GLY A 9 0.42 -18.93 -9.57
C GLY A 9 -0.33 -18.19 -10.68
N ARG A 10 -1.64 -17.97 -10.51
CA ARG A 10 -2.46 -17.21 -11.47
C ARG A 10 -2.07 -15.73 -11.52
N ALA A 11 -1.81 -15.12 -10.36
CA ALA A 11 -1.32 -13.75 -10.26
C ALA A 11 0.06 -13.58 -10.92
N LEU A 12 0.95 -14.54 -10.72
CA LEU A 12 2.29 -14.50 -11.28
C LEU A 12 2.24 -14.60 -12.81
N ALA A 13 1.43 -15.50 -13.36
CA ALA A 13 1.23 -15.61 -14.80
C ALA A 13 0.59 -14.35 -15.43
N SER A 14 -0.38 -13.72 -14.74
CA SER A 14 -1.04 -12.54 -15.28
C SER A 14 -0.18 -11.28 -15.18
N GLN A 15 0.71 -11.18 -14.20
CA GLN A 15 1.62 -10.04 -14.05
C GLN A 15 2.53 -9.83 -15.27
N PHE A 16 2.99 -10.90 -15.92
CA PHE A 16 3.82 -10.81 -17.12
C PHE A 16 3.03 -10.43 -18.39
N SER A 17 1.71 -10.23 -18.29
CA SER A 17 0.93 -9.66 -19.38
C SER A 17 1.34 -8.21 -19.64
N ALA A 18 1.83 -7.91 -20.84
CA ALA A 18 2.25 -6.57 -21.25
C ALA A 18 1.17 -5.50 -20.98
N ARG A 19 -0.11 -5.87 -21.05
CA ARG A 19 -1.23 -4.97 -20.74
C ARG A 19 -1.28 -4.56 -19.28
N ILE A 20 -1.02 -5.49 -18.35
CA ILE A 20 -1.00 -5.19 -16.90
C ILE A 20 0.23 -4.38 -16.55
N MET A 21 1.38 -4.69 -17.16
CA MET A 21 2.62 -3.92 -16.96
C MET A 21 2.48 -2.49 -17.50
N LEU A 22 1.86 -2.29 -18.67
CA LEU A 22 1.57 -0.94 -19.19
C LEU A 22 0.57 -0.18 -18.30
N LEU A 23 -0.37 -0.90 -17.69
CA LEU A 23 -1.35 -0.31 -16.78
C LEU A 23 -0.69 0.23 -15.49
N SER A 24 0.48 -0.31 -15.10
CA SER A 24 1.25 0.19 -13.96
C SER A 24 1.81 1.60 -14.17
N LEU A 25 1.99 2.02 -15.44
CA LEU A 25 2.49 3.35 -15.75
C LEU A 25 1.45 4.44 -15.49
N VAL A 26 0.16 4.13 -15.57
CA VAL A 26 -0.91 5.13 -15.38
C VAL A 26 -0.85 5.80 -13.99
N PRO A 27 -0.89 5.07 -12.86
CA PRO A 27 -0.82 5.70 -11.54
C PRO A 27 0.53 6.39 -11.30
N LEU A 28 1.62 5.88 -11.88
CA LEU A 28 2.93 6.52 -11.81
C LEU A 28 2.92 7.88 -12.51
N LEU A 29 2.47 7.94 -13.76
CA LEU A 29 2.40 9.17 -14.55
C LEU A 29 1.47 10.20 -13.90
N LEU A 30 0.33 9.76 -13.35
CA LEU A 30 -0.58 10.64 -12.62
C LEU A 30 0.08 11.22 -11.36
N SER A 31 0.80 10.40 -10.58
CA SER A 31 1.50 10.86 -9.38
C SER A 31 2.64 11.82 -9.73
N VAL A 32 3.45 11.49 -10.73
CA VAL A 32 4.55 12.35 -11.20
C VAL A 32 4.02 13.68 -11.75
N ALA A 33 2.94 13.67 -12.53
CA ALA A 33 2.34 14.89 -13.05
C ALA A 33 1.79 15.78 -11.93
N LEU A 34 1.04 15.20 -10.98
CA LEU A 34 0.47 15.92 -9.85
C LEU A 34 1.58 16.52 -8.97
N TRP A 35 2.48 15.69 -8.47
CA TRP A 35 3.53 16.14 -7.56
C TRP A 35 4.60 16.98 -8.24
N GLY A 36 4.87 16.75 -9.52
CA GLY A 36 5.70 17.64 -10.33
C GLY A 36 5.12 19.05 -10.38
N ALA A 37 3.82 19.18 -10.65
CA ALA A 37 3.15 20.49 -10.68
C ALA A 37 3.09 21.14 -9.28
N LEU A 38 2.72 20.36 -8.25
CA LEU A 38 2.63 20.85 -6.87
C LEU A 38 3.98 21.27 -6.30
N LEU A 39 5.04 20.50 -6.51
CA LEU A 39 6.38 20.87 -6.05
C LEU A 39 6.95 22.03 -6.86
N TYR A 40 6.72 22.07 -8.17
CA TYR A 40 7.19 23.18 -9.01
C TYR A 40 6.67 24.54 -8.52
N THR A 41 5.42 24.59 -8.06
CA THR A 41 4.75 25.83 -7.63
C THR A 41 4.75 26.05 -6.12
N GLY A 42 4.65 24.98 -5.34
CA GLY A 42 4.40 25.00 -3.91
C GLY A 42 5.60 24.66 -3.03
N LEU A 43 6.73 24.18 -3.60
CA LEU A 43 7.89 23.82 -2.78
C LEU A 43 8.47 25.03 -2.03
N GLN A 44 8.73 26.13 -2.74
CA GLN A 44 9.29 27.32 -2.13
C GLN A 44 8.39 27.90 -1.03
N PRO A 45 7.07 28.09 -1.26
CA PRO A 45 6.15 28.50 -0.20
C PRO A 45 6.13 27.60 1.05
N VAL A 46 6.23 26.27 0.87
CA VAL A 46 6.27 25.34 2.01
C VAL A 46 7.57 25.48 2.79
N ILE A 47 8.71 25.62 2.11
CA ILE A 47 10.00 25.87 2.76
C ILE A 47 9.95 27.17 3.55
N ASP A 48 9.43 28.24 2.95
CA ASP A 48 9.29 29.55 3.61
C ASP A 48 8.37 29.47 4.84
N TRP A 49 7.26 28.71 4.75
CA TRP A 49 6.37 28.48 5.88
C TRP A 49 7.04 27.72 7.03
N VAL A 50 7.81 26.67 6.72
CA VAL A 50 8.60 25.95 7.74
C VAL A 50 9.70 26.84 8.33
N GLN A 51 10.31 27.71 7.52
CA GLN A 51 11.31 28.68 7.98
C GLN A 51 10.72 29.66 9.01
N VAL A 52 9.51 30.16 8.76
CA VAL A 52 8.79 31.04 9.70
C VAL A 52 8.53 30.32 11.01
N LEU A 53 8.00 29.09 10.97
CA LEU A 53 7.79 28.27 12.17
C LEU A 53 9.07 28.08 12.99
N PHE A 54 10.20 27.76 12.32
CA PHE A 54 11.47 27.60 13.01
C PHE A 54 11.98 28.88 13.67
N THR A 55 11.66 30.04 13.08
CA THR A 55 12.03 31.36 13.59
C THR A 55 11.14 31.76 14.77
N ASP A 56 9.82 31.60 14.65
CA ASP A 56 8.85 31.96 15.68
C ASP A 56 9.01 31.15 16.97
N TYR A 57 9.33 29.86 16.85
CA TYR A 57 9.58 28.98 18.00
C TYR A 57 11.06 28.97 18.46
N ASN A 58 11.91 29.82 17.88
CA ASN A 58 13.34 29.92 18.17
C ASN A 58 14.09 28.57 18.17
N VAL A 59 13.69 27.65 17.29
CA VAL A 59 14.25 26.29 17.19
C VAL A 59 15.74 26.35 16.87
N PHE A 60 16.15 27.32 16.04
CA PHE A 60 17.55 27.53 15.68
C PHE A 60 18.42 28.03 16.83
N GLY A 61 17.86 28.82 17.75
CA GLY A 61 18.55 29.29 18.95
C GLY A 61 18.75 28.16 19.96
N ALA A 62 17.68 27.40 20.24
CA ALA A 62 17.74 26.25 21.15
C ALA A 62 18.71 25.15 20.68
N SER A 63 18.81 24.93 19.36
CA SER A 63 19.69 23.91 18.76
C SER A 63 21.10 24.42 18.40
N ALA A 64 21.34 25.75 18.44
CA ALA A 64 22.61 26.36 18.05
C ALA A 64 23.80 25.86 18.87
N GLY A 65 23.63 25.78 20.19
CA GLY A 65 24.68 25.37 21.10
C GLY A 65 25.10 23.92 20.89
N MET A 66 24.12 23.01 20.77
CA MET A 66 24.39 21.57 20.57
C MET A 66 24.95 21.27 19.18
N LEU A 67 24.37 21.82 18.11
CA LEU A 67 24.83 21.56 16.74
C LEU A 67 26.21 22.18 16.47
N GLY A 68 26.48 23.37 17.04
CA GLY A 68 27.79 24.00 16.96
C GLY A 68 28.87 23.17 17.66
N MET A 69 28.57 22.61 18.84
CA MET A 69 29.50 21.79 19.61
C MET A 69 29.87 20.47 18.90
N LEU A 70 28.97 19.94 18.06
CA LEU A 70 29.19 18.73 17.27
C LEU A 70 29.77 18.99 15.86
N GLY A 71 30.06 20.25 15.51
CA GLY A 71 30.55 20.62 14.17
C GLY A 71 29.49 20.50 13.05
N LEU A 72 28.20 20.38 13.42
CA LEU A 72 27.08 20.13 12.51
C LEU A 72 26.40 21.43 12.04
N GLY A 73 27.15 22.52 11.92
CA GLY A 73 26.62 23.83 11.51
C GLY A 73 25.90 23.81 10.16
N MET A 74 26.36 22.98 9.22
CA MET A 74 25.72 22.76 7.90
C MET A 74 24.31 22.14 8.01
N LEU A 75 23.98 21.42 9.07
CA LEU A 75 22.61 20.91 9.24
C LEU A 75 21.58 22.03 9.38
N LYS A 76 21.97 23.22 9.87
CA LYS A 76 21.05 24.35 9.95
C LYS A 76 20.57 24.84 8.58
N THR A 77 21.42 24.78 7.55
CA THR A 77 21.07 25.28 6.22
C THR A 77 20.18 24.30 5.45
N VAL A 78 20.29 23.00 5.72
CA VAL A 78 19.48 21.95 5.07
C VAL A 78 18.28 21.49 5.91
N ALA A 79 18.24 21.80 7.21
CA ALA A 79 17.19 21.34 8.12
C ALA A 79 15.78 21.76 7.68
N VAL A 80 15.60 23.01 7.29
CA VAL A 80 14.29 23.53 6.90
C VAL A 80 13.79 22.90 5.60
N PRO A 81 14.59 22.86 4.50
CA PRO A 81 14.21 22.12 3.30
C PRO A 81 13.95 20.62 3.55
N LEU A 82 14.74 19.97 4.41
CA LEU A 82 14.55 18.56 4.77
C LEU A 82 13.24 18.35 5.53
N MET A 83 12.90 19.24 6.47
CA MET A 83 11.65 19.17 7.23
C MET A 83 10.44 19.42 6.33
N ALA A 84 10.52 20.38 5.41
CA ALA A 84 9.49 20.61 4.40
C ALA A 84 9.27 19.35 3.54
N MET A 85 10.34 18.72 3.07
CA MET A 85 10.26 17.45 2.34
C MET A 85 9.65 16.32 3.17
N LEU A 86 10.07 16.18 4.43
CA LEU A 86 9.57 15.18 5.35
C LEU A 86 8.07 15.35 5.63
N LEU A 87 7.58 16.58 5.68
CA LEU A 87 6.16 16.89 5.84
C LEU A 87 5.33 16.49 4.61
N LEU A 88 5.88 16.69 3.41
CA LEU A 88 5.22 16.36 2.15
C LEU A 88 5.23 14.86 1.86
N LEU A 89 6.29 14.14 2.26
CA LEU A 89 6.51 12.72 1.97
C LEU A 89 5.31 11.81 2.31
N PRO A 90 4.70 11.88 3.51
CA PRO A 90 3.51 11.08 3.84
C PRO A 90 2.33 11.38 2.93
N LEU A 91 2.14 12.65 2.56
CA LEU A 91 1.07 13.07 1.66
C LEU A 91 1.31 12.53 0.24
N MET A 92 2.57 12.51 -0.22
CA MET A 92 2.97 11.91 -1.49
C MET A 92 2.66 10.41 -1.53
N ILE A 93 3.00 9.70 -0.45
CA ILE A 93 2.72 8.27 -0.33
C ILE A 93 1.21 8.02 -0.33
N LEU A 94 0.45 8.77 0.48
CA LEU A 94 -1.00 8.63 0.59
C LEU A 94 -1.71 8.85 -0.75
N THR A 95 -1.37 9.93 -1.46
CA THR A 95 -1.95 10.26 -2.77
C THR A 95 -1.55 9.25 -3.84
N SER A 96 -0.32 8.74 -3.82
CA SER A 96 0.13 7.69 -4.74
C SER A 96 -0.60 6.37 -4.50
N LEU A 97 -0.81 5.98 -3.23
CA LEU A 97 -1.61 4.81 -2.87
C LEU A 97 -3.08 4.98 -3.32
N LEU A 98 -3.62 6.19 -3.18
CA LEU A 98 -4.97 6.52 -3.61
C LEU A 98 -5.10 6.42 -5.14
N PHE A 99 -4.15 6.94 -5.92
CA PHE A 99 -4.13 6.74 -7.37
C PHE A 99 -3.98 5.28 -7.77
N MET A 100 -3.16 4.51 -7.06
CA MET A 100 -3.08 3.07 -7.31
C MET A 100 -4.39 2.35 -6.99
N GLY A 101 -5.05 2.63 -5.87
CA GLY A 101 -6.36 2.06 -5.54
C GLY A 101 -7.43 2.44 -6.57
N LEU A 102 -7.48 3.70 -6.97
CA LEU A 102 -8.49 4.21 -7.92
C LEU A 102 -8.26 3.78 -9.37
N ALA A 103 -7.01 3.69 -9.83
CA ALA A 103 -6.70 3.37 -11.22
C ALA A 103 -6.40 1.89 -11.42
N ALA A 104 -5.61 1.27 -10.54
CA ALA A 104 -5.12 -0.09 -10.74
C ALA A 104 -6.20 -1.12 -10.37
N MET A 105 -6.88 -1.00 -9.24
CA MET A 105 -7.85 -2.02 -8.80
C MET A 105 -9.04 -2.22 -9.74
N PRO A 106 -9.76 -1.18 -10.24
CA PRO A 106 -10.86 -1.41 -11.16
C PRO A 106 -10.39 -2.01 -12.50
N ALA A 107 -9.19 -1.65 -12.95
CA ALA A 107 -8.63 -2.20 -14.17
C ALA A 107 -8.15 -3.65 -14.00
N ILE A 108 -7.54 -3.98 -12.85
CA ILE A 108 -7.20 -5.36 -12.46
C ILE A 108 -8.47 -6.19 -12.36
N GLY A 109 -9.49 -5.70 -11.65
CA GLY A 109 -10.79 -6.34 -11.50
C GLY A 109 -11.45 -6.61 -12.86
N ARG A 110 -11.49 -5.61 -13.75
CA ARG A 110 -12.03 -5.77 -15.11
C ARG A 110 -11.22 -6.76 -15.94
N HIS A 111 -9.89 -6.77 -15.83
CA HIS A 111 -9.03 -7.72 -16.55
C HIS A 111 -9.25 -9.17 -16.10
N VAL A 112 -9.24 -9.39 -14.78
CA VAL A 112 -9.41 -10.72 -14.17
C VAL A 112 -10.85 -11.21 -14.34
N GLY A 113 -11.83 -10.33 -14.09
CA GLY A 113 -13.25 -10.61 -14.19
C GLY A 113 -13.68 -11.00 -15.59
N THR A 114 -13.27 -10.25 -16.63
CA THR A 114 -13.66 -10.55 -18.02
C THR A 114 -13.02 -11.82 -18.58
N ARG A 115 -11.82 -12.22 -18.11
CA ARG A 115 -11.12 -13.39 -18.65
C ARG A 115 -11.37 -14.69 -17.89
N GLN A 116 -11.41 -14.66 -16.57
CA GLN A 116 -11.44 -15.88 -15.75
C GLN A 116 -12.71 -16.03 -14.89
N PHE A 117 -13.44 -14.94 -14.68
CA PHE A 117 -14.68 -14.94 -13.89
C PHE A 117 -15.84 -14.28 -14.65
N ALA A 118 -15.91 -14.48 -15.98
CA ALA A 118 -16.85 -13.78 -16.85
C ALA A 118 -18.33 -14.02 -16.47
N GLY A 119 -18.63 -15.16 -15.84
CA GLY A 119 -19.97 -15.48 -15.32
C GLY A 119 -20.28 -14.95 -13.92
N LEU A 120 -19.38 -14.18 -13.29
CA LEU A 120 -19.61 -13.64 -11.95
C LEU A 120 -20.29 -12.27 -12.04
N GLU A 121 -21.52 -12.19 -11.54
CA GLU A 121 -22.28 -10.94 -11.52
C GLU A 121 -21.61 -9.85 -10.65
N MET A 122 -21.53 -8.63 -11.20
CA MET A 122 -20.99 -7.46 -10.51
C MET A 122 -22.09 -6.80 -9.66
N LYS A 123 -22.12 -7.06 -8.34
CA LYS A 123 -23.12 -6.48 -7.43
C LYS A 123 -22.77 -5.08 -6.91
N GLN A 124 -21.58 -4.55 -7.20
CA GLN A 124 -21.10 -3.22 -6.80
C GLN A 124 -21.39 -2.86 -5.33
N GLY A 125 -21.20 -3.81 -4.39
CA GLY A 125 -21.50 -3.61 -2.97
C GLY A 125 -20.50 -2.74 -2.21
N GLY A 126 -19.53 -2.13 -2.91
CA GLY A 126 -18.60 -1.14 -2.37
C GLY A 126 -18.65 0.17 -3.14
N SER A 127 -18.24 1.25 -2.48
CA SER A 127 -18.13 2.58 -3.08
C SER A 127 -16.72 3.14 -2.87
N LEU A 128 -16.33 4.12 -3.69
CA LEU A 128 -15.04 4.81 -3.54
C LEU A 128 -14.92 5.51 -2.18
N LEU A 129 -16.00 6.15 -1.73
CA LEU A 129 -16.09 6.75 -0.39
C LEU A 129 -15.96 5.68 0.71
N GLY A 130 -16.50 4.49 0.48
CA GLY A 130 -16.36 3.36 1.39
C GLY A 130 -14.93 2.81 1.46
N SER A 131 -14.21 2.75 0.34
CA SER A 131 -12.79 2.36 0.29
C SER A 131 -11.92 3.41 1.00
N LEU A 132 -12.18 4.70 0.78
CA LEU A 132 -11.49 5.79 1.48
C LEU A 132 -11.74 5.77 2.99
N GLY A 133 -13.01 5.66 3.41
CA GLY A 133 -13.36 5.58 4.83
C GLY A 133 -12.76 4.34 5.51
N LEU A 134 -12.77 3.19 4.83
CA LEU A 134 -12.10 1.99 5.36
C LEU A 134 -10.60 2.17 5.44
N SER A 135 -9.96 2.73 4.42
CA SER A 135 -8.52 2.95 4.37
C SER A 135 -8.09 3.90 5.48
N LEU A 136 -8.75 5.05 5.63
CA LEU A 136 -8.48 6.02 6.70
C LEU A 136 -8.71 5.40 8.09
N GLY A 137 -9.83 4.71 8.29
CA GLY A 137 -10.10 4.02 9.56
C GLY A 137 -9.08 2.91 9.87
N SER A 138 -8.59 2.22 8.84
CA SER A 138 -7.57 1.18 8.99
C SER A 138 -6.20 1.77 9.30
N VAL A 139 -5.84 2.91 8.70
CA VAL A 139 -4.62 3.66 9.02
C VAL A 139 -4.68 4.18 10.47
N LEU A 140 -5.81 4.76 10.89
CA LEU A 140 -5.97 5.22 12.27
C LEU A 140 -5.83 4.07 13.27
N LEU A 141 -6.49 2.93 12.99
CA LEU A 141 -6.37 1.73 13.82
C LEU A 141 -4.94 1.16 13.78
N PHE A 142 -4.27 1.20 12.63
CA PHE A 142 -2.86 0.80 12.51
C PHE A 142 -1.98 1.66 13.41
N VAL A 143 -2.14 2.99 13.40
CA VAL A 143 -1.36 3.89 14.27
C VAL A 143 -1.60 3.56 15.74
N LEU A 144 -2.86 3.34 16.14
CA LEU A 144 -3.18 2.95 17.52
C LEU A 144 -2.51 1.62 17.91
N LEU A 145 -2.63 0.60 17.06
CA LEU A 145 -2.00 -0.69 17.31
C LEU A 145 -0.47 -0.61 17.30
N TRP A 146 0.11 0.20 16.43
CA TRP A 146 1.55 0.42 16.37
C TRP A 146 2.07 1.04 17.68
N ILE A 147 1.38 2.06 18.22
CA ILE A 147 1.68 2.64 19.53
C ILE A 147 1.61 1.57 20.63
N LEU A 148 0.58 0.72 20.61
CA LEU A 148 0.44 -0.37 21.57
C LEU A 148 1.54 -1.44 21.43
N THR A 149 2.16 -1.57 20.25
CA THR A 149 3.28 -2.49 20.04
C THR A 149 4.64 -1.91 20.39
N LEU A 150 4.75 -0.61 20.72
CA LEU A 150 6.04 0.00 21.11
C LEU A 150 6.75 -0.72 22.27
N PRO A 151 6.06 -1.21 23.32
CA PRO A 151 6.72 -1.99 24.38
C PRO A 151 7.37 -3.28 23.88
N LEU A 152 6.89 -3.86 22.77
CA LEU A 152 7.47 -5.08 22.19
C LEU A 152 8.84 -4.83 21.55
N TYR A 153 9.23 -3.58 21.31
CA TYR A 153 10.54 -3.21 20.75
C TYR A 153 11.71 -3.53 21.69
N VAL A 154 11.44 -3.77 22.98
CA VAL A 154 12.45 -4.28 23.93
C VAL A 154 12.99 -5.65 23.50
N PHE A 155 12.19 -6.46 22.79
CA PHE A 155 12.62 -7.75 22.27
C PHE A 155 12.54 -7.76 20.72
N PRO A 156 13.66 -7.54 20.01
CA PRO A 156 13.66 -7.31 18.57
C PRO A 156 12.91 -8.35 17.72
N PRO A 157 12.99 -9.67 18.00
CA PRO A 157 12.23 -10.65 17.23
C PRO A 157 10.71 -10.47 17.33
N LEU A 158 10.20 -10.08 18.50
CA LEU A 158 8.78 -9.84 18.71
C LEU A 158 8.33 -8.52 18.07
N ALA A 159 9.19 -7.50 18.09
CA ALA A 159 8.98 -6.25 17.37
C ALA A 159 8.84 -6.48 15.86
N LEU A 160 9.74 -7.29 15.28
CA LEU A 160 9.68 -7.66 13.86
C LEU A 160 8.41 -8.46 13.53
N ALA A 161 8.04 -9.42 14.38
CA ALA A 161 6.81 -10.19 14.20
C ALA A 161 5.57 -9.28 14.24
N ALA A 162 5.51 -8.34 15.19
CA ALA A 162 4.45 -7.35 15.28
C ALA A 162 4.40 -6.46 14.04
N GLN A 163 5.56 -6.01 13.55
CA GLN A 163 5.66 -5.16 12.36
C GLN A 163 5.13 -5.89 11.11
N VAL A 164 5.57 -7.12 10.87
CA VAL A 164 5.08 -7.95 9.74
C VAL A 164 3.58 -8.22 9.88
N ALA A 165 3.09 -8.47 11.10
CA ALA A 165 1.68 -8.71 11.34
C ALA A 165 0.81 -7.47 11.11
N LEU A 166 1.23 -6.30 11.60
CA LEU A 166 0.50 -5.04 11.44
C LEU A 166 0.42 -4.62 9.97
N TRP A 167 1.55 -4.68 9.26
CA TRP A 167 1.60 -4.38 7.82
C TRP A 167 0.77 -5.38 7.02
N GLY A 168 0.90 -6.67 7.32
CA GLY A 168 0.12 -7.70 6.64
C GLY A 168 -1.37 -7.58 6.89
N TRP A 169 -1.77 -7.23 8.11
CA TRP A 169 -3.15 -6.99 8.46
C TRP A 169 -3.73 -5.76 7.73
N LEU A 170 -2.98 -4.66 7.67
CA LEU A 170 -3.40 -3.44 6.97
C LEU A 170 -3.58 -3.72 5.46
N THR A 171 -2.58 -4.33 4.83
CA THR A 171 -2.63 -4.72 3.41
C THR A 171 -3.81 -5.67 3.15
N ALA A 172 -4.00 -6.68 4.00
CA ALA A 172 -5.12 -7.60 3.85
C ALA A 172 -6.47 -6.89 3.93
N ARG A 173 -6.64 -5.94 4.85
CA ARG A 173 -7.91 -5.24 5.05
C ARG A 173 -8.27 -4.34 3.88
N VAL A 174 -7.31 -3.55 3.39
CA VAL A 174 -7.50 -2.63 2.26
C VAL A 174 -7.68 -3.43 0.96
N MET A 175 -6.75 -4.33 0.64
CA MET A 175 -6.76 -5.08 -0.62
C MET A 175 -7.97 -6.01 -0.76
N SER A 176 -8.39 -6.67 0.32
CA SER A 176 -9.58 -7.54 0.26
C SER A 176 -10.86 -6.75 0.04
N TYR A 177 -10.95 -5.53 0.61
CA TYR A 177 -12.09 -4.67 0.39
C TYR A 177 -12.16 -4.23 -1.07
N ASP A 178 -11.05 -3.72 -1.60
CA ASP A 178 -10.97 -3.23 -2.98
C ASP A 178 -11.22 -4.36 -3.97
N ALA A 179 -10.70 -5.57 -3.70
CA ALA A 179 -10.90 -6.73 -4.56
C ALA A 179 -12.36 -7.19 -4.65
N LEU A 180 -13.10 -7.08 -3.54
CA LEU A 180 -14.49 -7.51 -3.44
C LEU A 180 -15.50 -6.40 -3.78
N ALA A 181 -15.11 -5.13 -3.67
CA ALA A 181 -16.02 -3.97 -3.79
C ALA A 181 -16.84 -3.96 -5.08
N ALA A 182 -16.24 -4.35 -6.21
CA ALA A 182 -16.92 -4.36 -7.50
C ALA A 182 -17.87 -5.56 -7.70
N TYR A 183 -17.58 -6.70 -7.05
CA TYR A 183 -18.24 -7.98 -7.36
C TYR A 183 -19.18 -8.47 -6.26
N ALA A 184 -18.83 -8.30 -4.99
CA ALA A 184 -19.61 -8.79 -3.85
C ALA A 184 -20.66 -7.77 -3.38
N SER A 185 -21.77 -8.25 -2.84
CA SER A 185 -22.66 -7.40 -2.01
C SER A 185 -22.01 -7.07 -0.66
N PHE A 186 -22.59 -6.13 0.09
CA PHE A 186 -22.10 -5.76 1.42
C PHE A 186 -22.01 -6.96 2.37
N ASP A 187 -23.07 -7.79 2.41
CA ASP A 187 -23.15 -8.96 3.28
C ASP A 187 -22.20 -10.08 2.83
N GLU A 188 -22.13 -10.35 1.52
CA GLU A 188 -21.19 -11.33 0.96
C GLU A 188 -19.75 -10.95 1.33
N ARG A 189 -19.37 -9.69 1.14
CA ARG A 189 -18.03 -9.20 1.48
C ARG A 189 -17.72 -9.38 2.96
N ARG A 190 -18.64 -8.99 3.85
CA ARG A 190 -18.43 -9.11 5.30
C ARG A 190 -18.27 -10.58 5.71
N ALA A 191 -19.11 -11.46 5.19
CA ALA A 191 -19.02 -12.90 5.44
C ALA A 191 -17.68 -13.49 4.97
N LEU A 192 -17.23 -13.13 3.76
CA LEU A 192 -15.96 -13.59 3.18
C LEU A 192 -14.75 -13.10 3.99
N MET A 193 -14.70 -11.82 4.34
CA MET A 193 -13.60 -11.26 5.14
C MET A 193 -13.51 -11.92 6.53
N HIS A 194 -14.65 -12.24 7.15
CA HIS A 194 -14.64 -12.98 8.42
C HIS A 194 -14.21 -14.44 8.26
N ARG A 195 -14.75 -15.15 7.26
CA ARG A 195 -14.47 -16.58 7.04
C ARG A 195 -13.03 -16.84 6.59
N HIS A 196 -12.46 -15.96 5.76
CA HIS A 196 -11.12 -16.13 5.19
C HIS A 196 -10.07 -15.21 5.84
N ARG A 197 -10.31 -14.70 7.05
CA ARG A 197 -9.40 -13.76 7.75
C ARG A 197 -7.94 -14.23 7.82
N TRP A 198 -7.71 -15.52 8.11
CA TRP A 198 -6.37 -16.08 8.25
C TRP A 198 -5.63 -16.21 6.91
N PRO A 199 -6.23 -16.81 5.87
CA PRO A 199 -5.64 -16.78 4.53
C PRO A 199 -5.34 -15.36 4.01
N LEU A 200 -6.28 -14.43 4.18
CA LEU A 200 -6.10 -13.04 3.73
C LEU A 200 -4.95 -12.35 4.46
N LEU A 201 -4.84 -12.57 5.77
CA LEU A 201 -3.73 -12.07 6.58
C LEU A 201 -2.39 -12.71 6.18
N ALA A 202 -2.36 -14.00 5.83
CA ALA A 202 -1.14 -14.65 5.34
C ALA A 202 -0.68 -14.06 3.99
N ILE A 203 -1.59 -13.86 3.04
CA ILE A 203 -1.30 -13.16 1.78
C ILE A 203 -0.78 -11.75 2.07
N GLY A 204 -1.45 -11.05 2.99
CA GLY A 204 -1.07 -9.71 3.45
C GLY A 204 0.33 -9.66 4.06
N MET A 205 0.69 -10.60 4.93
CA MET A 205 2.02 -10.65 5.55
C MET A 205 3.12 -10.91 4.53
N VAL A 206 2.90 -11.86 3.61
CA VAL A 206 3.88 -12.17 2.56
C VAL A 206 4.07 -10.98 1.62
N SER A 207 2.97 -10.36 1.18
CA SER A 207 3.02 -9.17 0.32
C SER A 207 3.59 -7.95 1.04
N GLY A 208 3.24 -7.73 2.30
CA GLY A 208 3.78 -6.66 3.14
C GLY A 208 5.27 -6.81 3.35
N ALA A 209 5.75 -8.03 3.64
CA ALA A 209 7.18 -8.32 3.74
C ALA A 209 7.91 -8.12 2.40
N ALA A 210 7.31 -8.55 1.28
CA ALA A 210 7.85 -8.29 -0.05
C ALA A 210 7.97 -6.78 -0.34
N GLY A 211 7.04 -5.97 0.17
CA GLY A 211 7.09 -4.50 0.09
C GLY A 211 8.35 -3.87 0.69
N ALA A 212 9.12 -4.59 1.51
CA ALA A 212 10.41 -4.13 2.03
C ALA A 212 11.60 -4.34 1.07
N LEU A 213 11.46 -5.17 0.03
CA LEU A 213 12.53 -5.47 -0.93
C LEU A 213 13.09 -4.21 -1.63
N PRO A 214 12.27 -3.23 -2.05
CA PRO A 214 12.76 -1.96 -2.59
C PRO A 214 13.72 -1.24 -1.63
N GLY A 215 13.43 -1.25 -0.33
CA GLY A 215 14.29 -0.64 0.69
C GLY A 215 15.69 -1.27 0.74
N ILE A 216 15.78 -2.57 0.49
CA ILE A 216 17.08 -3.27 0.40
C ILE A 216 17.87 -2.78 -0.81
N VAL A 217 17.20 -2.51 -1.94
CA VAL A 217 17.85 -1.93 -3.13
C VAL A 217 18.37 -0.52 -2.86
N TRP A 218 17.64 0.29 -2.08
CA TRP A 218 18.10 1.61 -1.65
C TRP A 218 19.35 1.53 -0.78
N VAL A 219 19.32 0.70 0.27
CA VAL A 219 20.46 0.53 1.19
C VAL A 219 21.66 -0.06 0.46
N GLY A 220 21.45 -1.11 -0.33
CA GLY A 220 22.49 -1.73 -1.14
C GLY A 220 23.07 -0.75 -2.16
N GLY A 221 22.23 0.04 -2.83
CA GLY A 221 22.70 1.01 -3.81
C GLY A 221 23.52 2.14 -3.20
N ALA A 222 23.11 2.65 -2.03
CA ALA A 222 23.87 3.65 -1.29
C ALA A 222 25.24 3.13 -0.83
N LEU A 223 25.33 1.84 -0.46
CA LEU A 223 26.56 1.22 0.01
C LEU A 223 27.51 0.81 -1.13
N ILE A 224 26.97 0.35 -2.27
CA ILE A 224 27.77 -0.30 -3.33
C ILE A 224 28.23 0.72 -4.38
N SER A 225 27.42 1.72 -4.75
CA SER A 225 27.85 2.73 -5.72
C SER A 225 26.91 3.95 -5.80
N VAL A 226 27.42 5.12 -5.40
CA VAL A 226 26.73 6.41 -5.59
C VAL A 226 26.44 6.71 -7.07
N VAL A 227 27.28 6.21 -7.99
CA VAL A 227 27.12 6.43 -9.44
C VAL A 227 25.97 5.60 -10.01
N LEU A 228 25.78 4.36 -9.54
CA LEU A 228 24.66 3.52 -9.98
C LEU A 228 23.35 3.85 -9.26
N PHE A 229 23.40 4.65 -8.19
CA PHE A 229 22.26 4.98 -7.35
C PHE A 229 21.02 5.47 -8.14
N PRO A 230 21.12 6.34 -9.16
CA PRO A 230 19.94 6.76 -9.94
C PRO A 230 19.25 5.58 -10.65
N PHE A 231 20.03 4.65 -11.22
CA PHE A 231 19.51 3.46 -11.89
C PHE A 231 18.90 2.48 -10.89
N LEU A 232 19.53 2.30 -9.73
CA LEU A 232 19.04 1.46 -8.63
C LEU A 232 17.76 2.02 -8.00
N ALA A 233 17.65 3.35 -7.84
CA ALA A 233 16.45 4.02 -7.38
C ALA A 233 15.29 3.81 -8.37
N MET A 234 15.55 3.97 -9.68
CA MET A 234 14.56 3.71 -10.72
C MET A 234 14.13 2.24 -10.75
N LEU A 235 15.07 1.30 -10.62
CA LEU A 235 14.78 -0.13 -10.48
C LEU A 235 13.96 -0.42 -9.22
N SER A 236 14.28 0.21 -8.09
CA SER A 236 13.57 0.07 -6.83
C SER A 236 12.11 0.52 -6.94
N ILE A 237 11.87 1.66 -7.60
CA ILE A 237 10.51 2.15 -7.86
C ILE A 237 9.75 1.16 -8.73
N TRP A 238 10.41 0.62 -9.77
CA TRP A 238 9.80 -0.39 -10.63
C TRP A 238 9.46 -1.68 -9.87
N ILE A 239 10.36 -2.20 -9.04
CA ILE A 239 10.11 -3.36 -8.16
C ILE A 239 8.91 -3.08 -7.26
N TYR A 240 8.79 -1.87 -6.69
CA TYR A 240 7.66 -1.49 -5.85
C TYR A 240 6.32 -1.61 -6.60
N LEU A 241 6.25 -1.12 -7.84
CA LEU A 241 5.05 -1.21 -8.68
C LEU A 241 4.69 -2.67 -9.02
N VAL A 242 5.70 -3.46 -9.38
CA VAL A 242 5.53 -4.87 -9.71
C VAL A 242 4.97 -5.66 -8.52
N ILE A 243 5.54 -5.47 -7.33
CA ILE A 243 5.07 -6.12 -6.09
C ILE A 243 3.65 -5.66 -5.72
N PHE A 244 3.35 -4.38 -5.90
CA PHE A 244 2.02 -3.86 -5.62
C PHE A 244 0.96 -4.49 -6.52
N ILE A 245 1.22 -4.54 -7.83
CA ILE A 245 0.31 -5.16 -8.81
C ILE A 245 0.17 -6.65 -8.55
N PHE A 246 1.27 -7.34 -8.27
CA PHE A 246 1.26 -8.74 -7.87
C PHE A 246 0.28 -8.99 -6.72
N THR A 247 0.42 -8.17 -5.68
CA THR A 247 -0.36 -8.26 -4.45
C THR A 247 -1.84 -8.05 -4.77
N GLY A 248 -2.18 -7.01 -5.53
CA GLY A 248 -3.55 -6.75 -5.97
C GLY A 248 -4.15 -7.93 -6.75
N LEU A 249 -3.41 -8.48 -7.71
CA LEU A 249 -3.84 -9.66 -8.48
C LEU A 249 -4.05 -10.88 -7.59
N TRP A 250 -3.15 -11.13 -6.64
CA TRP A 250 -3.24 -12.28 -5.73
C TRP A 250 -4.48 -12.19 -4.85
N PHE A 251 -4.74 -11.02 -4.26
CA PHE A 251 -5.99 -10.76 -3.53
C PHE A 251 -7.20 -10.90 -4.45
N GLN A 252 -7.18 -10.33 -5.65
CA GLN A 252 -8.28 -10.43 -6.61
C GLN A 252 -8.64 -11.88 -6.94
N TYR A 253 -7.65 -12.70 -7.32
CA TYR A 253 -7.88 -14.09 -7.67
C TYR A 253 -8.42 -14.90 -6.50
N TYR A 254 -7.85 -14.71 -5.32
CA TYR A 254 -8.29 -15.42 -4.12
C TYR A 254 -9.71 -15.02 -3.72
N CYS A 255 -10.01 -13.71 -3.66
CA CYS A 255 -11.31 -13.19 -3.27
C CYS A 255 -12.42 -13.55 -4.27
N LEU A 256 -12.17 -13.44 -5.58
CA LEU A 256 -13.18 -13.79 -6.59
C LEU A 256 -13.45 -15.30 -6.64
N GLN A 257 -12.42 -16.13 -6.44
CA GLN A 257 -12.60 -17.57 -6.32
C GLN A 257 -13.46 -17.93 -5.09
N ALA A 258 -13.15 -17.36 -3.93
CA ALA A 258 -13.92 -17.60 -2.71
C ALA A 258 -15.36 -17.07 -2.83
N LEU A 259 -15.57 -15.94 -3.52
CA LEU A 259 -16.90 -15.41 -3.81
C LEU A 259 -17.70 -16.31 -4.73
N ARG A 260 -17.06 -16.88 -5.76
CA ARG A 260 -17.69 -17.88 -6.64
C ARG A 260 -18.15 -19.08 -5.83
N GLU A 261 -17.29 -19.62 -4.97
CA GLU A 261 -17.59 -20.76 -4.11
C GLU A 261 -18.75 -20.47 -3.14
N LEU A 262 -18.77 -19.28 -2.54
CA LEU A 262 -19.87 -18.85 -1.66
C LEU A 262 -21.21 -18.81 -2.41
N ARG A 263 -21.23 -18.26 -3.63
CA ARG A 263 -22.45 -18.18 -4.44
C ARG A 263 -22.90 -19.54 -4.95
N THR A 264 -21.99 -20.39 -5.42
CA THR A 264 -22.35 -21.75 -5.84
C THR A 264 -22.83 -22.60 -4.66
N GLY A 265 -22.24 -22.44 -3.48
CA GLY A 265 -22.68 -23.11 -2.26
C GLY A 265 -24.05 -22.64 -1.79
N ASN A 266 -24.34 -21.34 -1.88
CA ASN A 266 -25.68 -20.81 -1.56
C ASN A 266 -26.75 -21.28 -2.55
N VAL A 267 -26.44 -21.35 -3.86
CA VAL A 267 -27.38 -21.86 -4.87
C VAL A 267 -27.70 -23.34 -4.64
N GLY A 268 -26.72 -24.15 -4.26
CA GLY A 268 -26.94 -25.56 -3.89
C GLY A 268 -27.79 -25.75 -2.63
N ASN A 269 -27.72 -24.83 -1.67
CA ASN A 269 -28.45 -24.90 -0.40
C ASN A 269 -29.92 -24.41 -0.51
N VAL A 270 -30.26 -23.69 -1.59
CA VAL A 270 -31.65 -23.27 -1.90
C VAL A 270 -32.43 -24.41 -2.61
N GLN A 271 -31.73 -25.38 -3.22
CA GLN A 271 -32.34 -26.48 -3.97
C GLN A 271 -32.58 -27.76 -3.15
N SER A 272 -32.15 -27.84 -1.89
CA SER A 272 -32.50 -28.96 -1.01
C SER A 272 -33.84 -28.66 -0.30
N PRO A 273 -34.95 -29.35 -0.65
CA PRO A 273 -36.16 -29.26 0.16
C PRO A 273 -35.82 -29.83 1.54
N ARG A 274 -36.19 -29.11 2.60
CA ARG A 274 -36.15 -29.68 3.95
C ARG A 274 -37.07 -30.91 3.96
N PRO A 275 -36.61 -32.07 4.48
CA PRO A 275 -37.48 -33.24 4.64
C PRO A 275 -38.63 -32.97 5.61
#